data_AF-M3B5E6-F1
#
_entry.id   AF-M3B5E6-F1
#
_cell.length_a   1.000
_cell.length_b   1.000
_cell.length_c   1.000
_cell.angle_alpha   90.00
_cell.angle_beta   90.00
_cell.angle_gamma   90.00
#
_symmetry.space_group_name_H-M   'P 1'
#
loop_
_entity.id
_entity.type
_entity.pdbx_description
1 polymer ?
#
loop_
_entity_poly.entity_id
_entity_poly.type
_entity_poly.pdbx_seq_one_letter_code
_entity_poly.pdbx_strand_id
1 'polypeptide(L)' 'MDDYQLMHADHCIDYLRQSIQCHGDLTPIVQTWQPDLHAYAASQRTVHQCRNFDKIWDWAAGRNTTGLRADGRHEKHQRD' A
#
# COMPACT_ATOMS: atom_id res chain seq x y z
N MET A 1 9.98 -7.40 -27.35
CA MET A 1 9.67 -6.03 -26.90
C MET A 1 10.92 -5.20 -27.12
N ASP A 2 10.79 -3.96 -27.57
CA ASP A 2 11.93 -3.06 -27.63
C ASP A 2 12.28 -2.52 -26.22
N ASP A 3 13.50 -2.02 -26.05
CA ASP A 3 14.06 -1.53 -24.77
C ASP A 3 13.18 -0.45 -24.09
N TYR A 4 12.57 0.44 -24.88
CA TYR A 4 11.67 1.47 -24.39
C TYR A 4 10.38 0.89 -23.79
N GLN A 5 9.83 -0.17 -24.41
CA GLN A 5 8.63 -0.84 -23.91
C GLN A 5 8.89 -1.55 -22.58
N LEU A 6 10.08 -2.15 -22.42
CA LEU A 6 10.50 -2.79 -21.16
C LEU A 6 10.71 -1.75 -20.07
N MET A 7 11.46 -0.67 -20.35
CA MET A 7 11.64 0.44 -19.40
C MET A 7 10.31 1.05 -18.97
N HIS A 8 9.38 1.23 -19.92
CA HIS A 8 8.06 1.77 -19.61
C HIS A 8 7.26 0.86 -18.67
N ALA A 9 7.23 -0.44 -18.97
CA ALA A 9 6.57 -1.42 -18.13
C ALA A 9 7.21 -1.49 -16.73
N ASP A 10 8.54 -1.53 -16.64
CA ASP A 10 9.27 -1.74 -15.40
C ASP A 10 9.01 -0.64 -14.38
N HIS A 11 9.13 0.64 -14.77
CA HIS A 11 8.85 1.73 -13.83
C HIS A 11 7.37 1.80 -13.47
N CYS A 12 6.45 1.47 -14.40
CA CYS A 12 5.01 1.45 -14.13
C CYS A 12 4.67 0.40 -13.06
N ILE A 13 5.20 -0.81 -13.21
CA ILE A 13 5.06 -1.88 -12.22
C ILE A 13 5.70 -1.47 -10.89
N ASP A 14 6.85 -0.80 -10.90
CA ASP A 14 7.47 -0.30 -9.69
C ASP A 14 6.62 0.78 -8.99
N TYR A 15 6.03 1.73 -9.72
CA TYR A 15 5.11 2.72 -9.16
C TYR A 15 3.87 2.07 -8.52
N LEU A 16 3.27 1.08 -9.20
CA LEU A 16 2.14 0.32 -8.64
C LEU A 16 2.53 -0.42 -7.36
N ARG A 17 3.68 -1.09 -7.38
CA ARG A 17 4.24 -1.78 -6.21
C ARG A 17 4.43 -0.80 -5.05
N GLN A 18 5.08 0.35 -5.28
CA GLN A 18 5.31 1.37 -4.26
C GLN A 18 3.99 1.93 -3.70
N SER A 19 3.02 2.24 -4.56
CA SER A 19 1.71 2.75 -4.16
C SER A 19 0.97 1.76 -3.25
N ILE A 20 0.95 0.47 -3.62
CA ILE A 20 0.31 -0.58 -2.83
C ILE A 20 1.04 -0.79 -1.49
N GLN A 21 2.38 -0.86 -1.49
CA GLN A 21 3.15 -1.10 -0.28
C GLN A 21 3.05 0.06 0.73
N CYS A 22 2.95 1.29 0.24
CA CYS A 22 2.79 2.48 1.08
C CYS A 22 1.33 2.77 1.47
N HIS A 23 0.34 2.07 0.90
CA HIS A 23 -1.07 2.29 1.21
C HIS A 23 -1.42 1.99 2.68
N GLY A 24 -0.59 1.20 3.37
CA GLY A 24 -0.68 0.97 4.82
C GLY A 24 -0.23 2.16 5.69
N ASP A 25 -0.19 3.37 5.14
CA ASP A 25 0.08 4.58 5.91
C ASP A 25 -1.04 4.86 6.92
N LEU A 26 -0.65 5.14 8.16
CA LEU A 26 -1.54 5.45 9.29
C LEU A 26 -1.29 6.87 9.84
N THR A 27 -0.58 7.71 9.09
CA THR A 27 -0.26 9.07 9.49
C THR A 27 -1.55 9.88 9.65
N PRO A 28 -1.86 10.39 10.85
CA PRO A 28 -3.10 11.11 11.08
C PRO A 28 -3.17 12.39 10.25
N ILE A 29 -4.29 12.59 9.55
CA ILE A 29 -4.56 13.86 8.87
C ILE A 29 -5.12 14.85 9.89
N VAL A 30 -4.38 15.93 10.14
CA VAL A 30 -4.83 16.98 11.06
C VAL A 30 -5.94 17.82 10.44
N GLN A 31 -6.95 18.17 11.23
CA GLN A 31 -7.99 19.11 10.85
C GLN A 31 -7.56 20.52 11.26
N THR A 32 -7.68 21.50 10.35
CA THR A 32 -7.36 22.90 10.62
C THR A 32 -8.54 23.79 10.25
N TRP A 33 -8.77 24.85 11.02
CA TRP A 33 -9.78 25.86 10.69
C TRP A 33 -9.44 26.55 9.37
N GLN A 34 -10.37 26.57 8.41
CA GLN A 34 -10.24 27.28 7.15
C GLN A 34 -11.21 28.47 7.13
N PRO A 35 -10.70 29.72 7.23
CA PRO A 35 -11.55 30.92 7.26
C PRO A 35 -12.45 31.06 6.05
N ASP A 36 -11.95 30.78 4.84
CA ASP A 36 -12.71 30.93 3.59
C ASP A 36 -13.91 29.99 3.53
N LEU A 37 -13.80 28.80 4.13
CA LEU A 37 -14.85 27.79 4.18
C LEU A 37 -15.71 27.87 5.44
N HIS A 38 -15.33 28.72 6.42
CA HIS A 38 -15.93 28.78 7.75
C HIS A 38 -16.11 27.39 8.40
N ALA A 39 -15.15 26.49 8.19
CA ALA A 39 -15.21 25.10 8.61
C ALA A 39 -13.81 24.53 8.93
N TYR A 40 -13.78 23.43 9.70
CA TYR A 40 -12.59 22.60 9.79
C TYR A 40 -12.44 21.77 8.50
N ALA A 41 -11.23 21.72 7.97
CA ALA A 41 -10.90 20.88 6.83
C ALA A 41 -9.58 20.14 7.04
N ALA A 42 -9.45 19.02 6.34
CA ALA A 42 -8.25 18.19 6.34
C ALA A 42 -7.03 18.98 5.81
N SER A 43 -5.97 19.05 6.60
CA SER A 43 -4.68 19.58 6.17
C SER A 43 -3.90 18.51 5.38
N GLN A 44 -3.70 18.77 4.10
CA GLN A 44 -2.91 17.91 3.20
C GLN A 44 -1.39 18.13 3.34
N ARG A 45 -0.94 18.94 4.31
CA ARG A 45 0.49 19.19 4.55
C ARG A 45 1.16 18.13 5.42
N THR A 46 0.38 17.17 5.89
CA THR A 46 0.86 16.08 6.74
C THR A 46 1.88 15.25 5.96
N VAL A 47 3.08 15.11 6.52
CA VAL A 47 4.13 14.28 5.90
C VAL A 47 3.77 12.81 6.11
N HIS A 48 3.41 12.14 5.02
CA HIS A 48 3.09 10.73 4.98
C HIS A 48 4.33 9.86 5.21
N GLN A 49 4.16 8.69 5.82
CA GLN A 49 5.26 7.76 6.09
C GLN A 49 4.87 6.32 5.74
N CYS A 50 5.58 5.74 4.76
CA CYS A 50 5.44 4.32 4.47
C CYS A 50 5.86 3.46 5.68
N ARG A 51 5.12 2.37 5.89
CA ARG A 51 5.40 1.40 6.95
C ARG A 51 6.20 0.21 6.41
N ASN A 52 6.76 -0.58 7.32
CA ASN A 52 7.41 -1.84 6.93
C ASN A 52 6.35 -2.78 6.34
N PHE A 53 6.41 -3.00 5.03
CA PHE A 53 5.44 -3.81 4.30
C PHE A 53 5.45 -5.27 4.72
N ASP A 54 6.62 -5.85 5.01
CA ASP A 54 6.75 -7.26 5.42
C ASP A 54 5.96 -7.53 6.70
N LYS A 55 5.93 -6.58 7.66
CA LYS A 55 5.12 -6.72 8.88
C LYS A 55 3.62 -6.71 8.60
N ILE A 56 3.17 -5.92 7.63
CA ILE A 56 1.76 -5.89 7.20
C ILE A 56 1.42 -7.22 6.51
N TRP A 57 2.32 -7.69 5.64
CA TRP A 57 2.19 -8.96 4.94
C TRP A 57 2.10 -10.16 5.89
N ASP A 58 3.03 -10.28 6.84
CA ASP A 58 3.06 -11.38 7.81
C ASP A 58 1.78 -11.42 8.65
N TRP A 59 1.29 -10.25 9.07
CA TRP A 59 0.05 -10.12 9.82
C TRP A 59 -1.17 -10.60 9.02
N ALA A 60 -1.24 -10.24 7.73
CA ALA A 60 -2.33 -10.62 6.83
C ALA A 60 -2.26 -12.12 6.47
N ALA A 61 -1.07 -12.62 6.15
CA ALA A 61 -0.82 -14.02 5.82
C ALA A 61 -1.20 -14.95 6.98
N GLY A 62 -0.84 -14.60 8.22
CA GLY A 62 -1.22 -15.38 9.41
C GLY A 62 -2.73 -15.42 9.68
N ARG A 63 -3.52 -14.54 9.04
CA ARG A 63 -4.99 -14.47 9.13
C ARG A 63 -5.69 -14.94 7.87
N ASN A 64 -4.96 -15.46 6.90
CA ASN A 64 -5.53 -15.89 5.64
C ASN A 64 -6.39 -17.15 5.84
N THR A 65 -7.70 -17.02 5.59
CA THR A 65 -8.68 -18.12 5.69
C THR A 65 -8.99 -18.77 4.35
N THR A 66 -8.49 -18.24 3.24
CA THR A 66 -8.83 -18.68 1.87
C THR A 66 -8.28 -20.06 1.50
N GLY A 67 -7.31 -20.59 2.27
CA GLY A 67 -6.62 -21.85 1.96
C GLY A 67 -5.61 -21.75 0.81
N LEU A 68 -5.41 -20.56 0.24
CA LEU A 68 -4.38 -20.26 -0.75
C LEU A 68 -3.17 -19.62 -0.06
N ARG A 69 -1.95 -19.91 -0.51
CA ARG A 69 -0.77 -19.21 -0.03
C ARG A 69 -0.75 -17.78 -0.59
N ALA A 70 -0.35 -16.82 0.25
CA ALA A 70 -0.24 -15.43 -0.17
C ALA A 70 1.01 -15.19 -1.04
N ASP A 71 2.04 -16.01 -0.93
CA ASP A 71 3.37 -15.85 -1.57
C ASP A 71 3.42 -16.06 -3.08
N GLY A 72 2.27 -15.99 -3.77
CA GLY A 72 2.17 -16.16 -5.22
C GLY A 72 2.33 -17.60 -5.70
N ARG A 73 2.63 -18.56 -4.80
CA ARG A 73 2.57 -19.98 -5.14
C ARG A 73 1.11 -20.42 -5.13
N HIS A 74 0.60 -20.81 -6.29
CA HIS A 74 -0.76 -21.36 -6.47
C HIS A 74 -0.89 -22.79 -5.91
N GLU A 75 -0.42 -22.99 -4.69
CA GLU A 75 -0.48 -24.26 -3.96
C GLU A 75 -1.48 -24.12 -2.80
N LYS A 76 -2.13 -25.22 -2.42
CA LYS A 76 -2.99 -25.22 -1.25
C LYS A 76 -2.14 -25.04 0.00
N HIS A 77 -2.51 -24.10 0.85
CA HIS A 77 -1.96 -23.96 2.18
C HIS A 77 -2.52 -25.10 3.05
N GLN A 78 -1.80 -26.22 3.10
CA GLN A 78 -2.07 -27.28 4.06
C GLN A 78 -1.75 -26.72 5.44
N ARG A 79 -2.77 -26.57 6.28
CA ARG A 79 -2.61 -26.32 7.71
C ARG A 79 -2.58 -27.67 8.39
N ASP A 80 -1.55 -27.91 9.20
CA ASP A 80 -1.49 -29.05 10.12
C ASP A 80 -2.59 -28.95 11.19
#